data_AF-A0A0C6FBQ9-F1
#
_entry.id   AF-A0A0C6FBQ9-F1
#
_cell.length_a   1.000
_cell.length_b   1.000
_cell.length_c   1.000
_cell.angle_alpha   90.00
_cell.angle_beta   90.00
_cell.angle_gamma   90.00
#
_symmetry.space_group_name_H-M   'P 1'
#
loop_
_entity.id
_entity.type
_entity.pdbx_description
1 polymer ?
#
loop_
_entity_poly.entity_id
_entity_poly.type
_entity_poly.pdbx_seq_one_letter_code
_entity_poly.pdbx_strand_id
1 'polypeptide(L)'
;MRRQTTETPYQPHRWVDELPDTAWANYAVWRDQAFRCEGNGQRLAYRLDAHVFDCDNRGARIAELRPADRMFEDLAAGIYRLATEDCVARLEAIVEIFGSKAKWDVWEIVVAYMEEPEMPEHFRNLQGRIIDRIESGRWNDADLAWIKLRAAEQVTDDDFLQMMPFDGGKEGDVRELARKVVRGRKDHVCHGTGLVIPAGEPHLLLRELIDGEFYVTRHGRVAAWFSAHADAPELAEMLKRDEQPLAAAA
;
A
#
# COMPACT_ATOMS: atom_id res chain seq x y z
N MET A 1 1.00 22.52 -22.53
CA MET A 1 -0.07 21.51 -22.70
C MET A 1 -0.18 20.74 -21.41
N ARG A 2 -1.30 20.82 -20.68
CA ARG A 2 -1.54 19.96 -19.51
C ARG A 2 -1.63 18.52 -20.04
N ARG A 3 -0.69 17.65 -19.64
CA ARG A 3 -0.78 16.22 -19.91
C ARG A 3 -2.10 15.74 -19.29
N GLN A 4 -2.98 15.17 -20.11
CA GLN A 4 -4.09 14.38 -19.60
C GLN A 4 -3.44 13.25 -18.79
N THR A 5 -3.62 13.28 -17.48
CA THR A 5 -3.52 12.08 -16.66
C THR A 5 -4.44 11.07 -17.31
N THR A 6 -3.87 10.07 -17.98
CA THR A 6 -4.64 8.87 -18.30
C THR A 6 -5.00 8.27 -16.95
N GLU A 7 -6.14 8.69 -16.41
CA GLU A 7 -6.82 8.00 -15.33
C GLU A 7 -6.95 6.56 -15.83
N THR A 8 -6.04 5.71 -15.34
CA THR A 8 -6.16 4.27 -15.56
C THR A 8 -7.55 3.94 -15.05
N PRO A 9 -8.44 3.34 -15.86
CA PRO A 9 -9.85 3.24 -15.51
C PRO A 9 -9.96 2.63 -14.12
N TYR A 10 -10.54 3.42 -13.21
CA TYR A 10 -10.75 3.04 -11.82
C TYR A 10 -11.48 1.70 -11.79
N GLN A 11 -10.78 0.65 -11.39
CA GLN A 11 -11.43 -0.56 -10.92
C GLN A 11 -11.58 -0.39 -9.42
N PRO A 12 -12.81 -0.46 -8.87
CA PRO A 12 -13.00 -0.38 -7.43
C PRO A 12 -12.20 -1.50 -6.78
N HIS A 13 -11.12 -1.11 -6.08
CA HIS A 13 -10.27 -2.03 -5.34
C HIS A 13 -11.02 -2.44 -4.08
N ARG A 14 -11.24 -3.74 -3.91
CA ARG A 14 -12.01 -4.24 -2.76
C ARG A 14 -11.08 -4.30 -1.55
N TRP A 15 -11.57 -3.96 -0.37
CA TRP A 15 -10.78 -4.01 0.87
C TRP A 15 -10.22 -5.39 1.17
N VAL A 16 -10.94 -6.44 0.77
CA VAL A 16 -10.48 -7.82 0.89
C VAL A 16 -9.22 -8.11 0.05
N ASP A 17 -8.99 -7.36 -1.04
CA ASP A 17 -7.82 -7.50 -1.90
C ASP A 17 -6.57 -6.84 -1.28
N GLU A 18 -6.73 -6.03 -0.22
CA GLU A 18 -5.61 -5.44 0.54
C GLU A 18 -5.06 -6.41 1.61
N LEU A 19 -5.70 -7.56 1.81
CA LEU A 19 -5.23 -8.55 2.77
C LEU A 19 -3.85 -9.11 2.37
N PRO A 20 -2.88 -9.22 3.30
CA PRO A 20 -1.64 -9.93 3.03
C PRO A 20 -1.91 -11.37 2.56
N ASP A 21 -1.07 -11.92 1.68
CA ASP A 21 -1.28 -13.27 1.10
C ASP A 21 -1.58 -14.35 2.15
N THR A 22 -0.89 -14.29 3.30
CA THR A 22 -1.16 -15.24 4.39
C THR A 22 -2.52 -15.05 5.04
N ALA A 23 -2.97 -13.80 5.19
CA ALA A 23 -4.29 -13.48 5.72
C ALA A 23 -5.38 -13.88 4.73
N TRP A 24 -5.18 -13.60 3.44
CA TRP A 24 -6.07 -14.03 2.36
C TRP A 24 -6.24 -15.55 2.32
N ALA A 25 -5.12 -16.30 2.41
CA ALA A 25 -5.16 -17.77 2.44
C ALA A 25 -5.91 -18.30 3.67
N ASN A 26 -5.65 -17.75 4.86
CA ASN A 26 -6.36 -18.15 6.09
C ASN A 26 -7.85 -17.82 6.00
N TYR A 27 -8.18 -16.63 5.48
CA TYR A 27 -9.56 -16.21 5.27
C TYR A 27 -10.30 -17.16 4.33
N ALA A 28 -9.69 -17.57 3.22
CA ALA A 28 -10.27 -18.53 2.30
C ALA A 28 -10.57 -19.88 2.96
N VAL A 29 -9.66 -20.39 3.80
CA VAL A 29 -9.87 -21.62 4.57
C VAL A 29 -11.00 -21.45 5.58
N TRP A 30 -10.99 -20.36 6.33
CA TRP A 30 -12.02 -20.08 7.34
C TRP A 30 -13.41 -19.93 6.70
N ARG A 31 -13.53 -19.30 5.53
CA ARG A 31 -14.79 -19.19 4.77
C ARG A 31 -15.34 -20.55 4.36
N ASP A 32 -14.48 -21.44 3.86
CA ASP A 32 -14.88 -22.80 3.50
C ASP A 32 -15.36 -23.58 4.73
N GLN A 33 -14.67 -23.46 5.87
CA GLN A 33 -15.10 -24.04 7.15
C GLN A 33 -16.45 -23.48 7.61
N ALA A 34 -16.63 -22.16 7.56
CA ALA A 34 -17.89 -21.51 7.94
C ALA A 34 -19.06 -21.96 7.03
N PHE A 35 -18.80 -22.12 5.73
CA PHE A 35 -19.79 -22.61 4.76
C PHE A 35 -20.19 -24.07 5.03
N ARG A 36 -19.22 -24.93 5.37
CA ARG A 36 -19.45 -26.36 5.69
C ARG A 36 -19.97 -26.59 7.11
N CYS A 37 -20.14 -25.52 7.90
CA CYS A 37 -20.47 -25.59 9.32
C CYS A 37 -19.45 -26.42 10.14
N GLU A 38 -18.18 -26.38 9.73
CA GLU A 38 -17.08 -27.09 10.38
C GLU A 38 -16.36 -26.17 11.38
N GLY A 39 -15.94 -26.76 12.51
CA GLY A 39 -15.18 -26.05 13.54
C GLY A 39 -15.97 -24.90 14.19
N ASN A 40 -15.26 -23.80 14.48
CA ASN A 40 -15.84 -22.63 15.16
C ASN A 40 -16.30 -21.53 14.18
N GLY A 41 -16.07 -21.69 12.87
CA GLY A 41 -16.23 -20.62 11.88
C GLY A 41 -17.65 -20.06 11.82
N GLN A 42 -18.67 -20.91 11.80
CA GLN A 42 -20.07 -20.46 11.76
C GLN A 42 -20.49 -19.73 13.05
N ARG A 43 -20.00 -20.19 14.22
CA ARG A 43 -20.28 -19.53 15.50
C ARG A 43 -19.62 -18.16 15.57
N LEU A 44 -18.37 -18.05 15.10
CA LEU A 44 -17.68 -16.78 15.04
C LEU A 44 -18.35 -15.82 14.05
N ALA A 45 -18.75 -16.30 12.87
CA ALA A 45 -19.50 -15.51 11.90
C ALA A 45 -20.79 -14.95 12.51
N TYR A 46 -21.55 -15.78 13.23
CA TYR A 46 -22.75 -15.33 13.95
C TYR A 46 -22.44 -14.28 15.03
N ARG A 47 -21.37 -14.48 15.82
CA ARG A 47 -20.94 -13.51 16.84
C ARG A 47 -20.58 -12.15 16.24
N LEU A 48 -19.99 -12.15 15.05
CA LEU A 48 -19.58 -10.95 14.32
C LEU A 48 -20.72 -10.35 13.47
N ASP A 49 -21.90 -10.97 13.45
CA ASP A 49 -22.99 -10.62 12.53
C ASP A 49 -22.57 -10.67 11.04
N ALA A 50 -21.70 -11.62 10.71
CA ALA A 50 -21.21 -11.83 9.36
C ALA A 50 -22.02 -12.89 8.61
N HIS A 51 -22.55 -12.51 7.45
CA HIS A 51 -23.37 -13.39 6.65
C HIS A 51 -22.49 -14.36 5.86
N VAL A 52 -22.60 -15.66 6.15
CA VAL A 52 -21.88 -16.71 5.41
C VAL A 52 -22.57 -17.01 4.07
N PHE A 53 -23.89 -16.92 4.05
CA PHE A 53 -24.71 -17.26 2.88
C PHE A 53 -25.21 -15.99 2.19
N ASP A 54 -25.35 -16.05 0.87
CA ASP A 54 -25.99 -14.97 0.13
C ASP A 54 -27.51 -14.97 0.35
N CYS A 55 -28.16 -13.88 -0.04
CA CYS A 55 -29.61 -13.71 0.03
C CYS A 55 -30.21 -13.52 -1.36
N ASP A 56 -31.40 -14.07 -1.58
CA ASP A 56 -32.20 -13.77 -2.76
C ASP A 56 -32.74 -12.33 -2.74
N ASN A 57 -33.42 -11.93 -3.81
CA ASN A 57 -34.03 -10.59 -3.95
C ASN A 57 -35.13 -10.27 -2.91
N ARG A 58 -35.51 -11.25 -2.07
CA ARG A 58 -36.50 -11.11 -1.00
C ARG A 58 -35.83 -11.14 0.39
N GLY A 59 -34.50 -11.23 0.44
CA GLY A 59 -33.73 -11.32 1.68
C GLY A 59 -33.69 -12.73 2.29
N ALA A 60 -34.17 -13.75 1.59
CA ALA A 60 -34.10 -15.14 2.06
C ALA A 60 -32.72 -15.72 1.78
N ARG A 61 -32.13 -16.41 2.77
CA ARG A 61 -30.83 -17.07 2.64
C ARG A 61 -30.89 -18.16 1.56
N ILE A 62 -29.92 -18.17 0.65
CA ILE A 62 -29.73 -19.22 -0.35
C ILE A 62 -28.47 -20.03 -0.04
N ALA A 63 -28.41 -21.28 -0.52
CA ALA A 63 -27.28 -22.19 -0.27
C ALA A 63 -26.06 -21.86 -1.15
N GLU A 64 -25.71 -20.57 -1.24
CA GLU A 64 -24.57 -20.05 -1.97
C GLU A 64 -23.69 -19.26 -1.00
N LEU A 65 -22.38 -19.46 -1.10
CA LEU A 65 -21.41 -18.74 -0.28
C LEU A 65 -21.41 -17.27 -0.67
N ARG A 66 -21.58 -16.37 0.32
CA ARG A 66 -21.54 -14.93 0.10
C ARG A 66 -20.20 -14.53 -0.55
N PRO A 67 -20.19 -13.57 -1.51
CA PRO A 67 -18.96 -13.05 -2.10
C PRO A 67 -17.92 -12.63 -1.05
N ALA A 68 -16.64 -12.85 -1.37
CA ALA A 68 -15.54 -12.69 -0.41
C ALA A 68 -15.43 -11.27 0.15
N ASP A 69 -15.66 -10.29 -0.72
CA ASP A 69 -15.69 -8.86 -0.46
C ASP A 69 -16.82 -8.49 0.49
N ARG A 70 -18.06 -8.87 0.18
CA ARG A 70 -19.22 -8.57 1.04
C ARG A 70 -19.15 -9.26 2.39
N MET A 71 -18.61 -10.47 2.44
CA MET A 71 -18.43 -11.17 3.71
C MET A 71 -17.32 -10.51 4.53
N PHE A 72 -16.27 -9.99 3.89
CA PHE A 72 -15.21 -9.25 4.57
C PHE A 72 -15.72 -7.94 5.16
N GLU A 73 -16.56 -7.22 4.44
CA GLU A 73 -17.23 -6.00 4.92
C GLU A 73 -18.04 -6.25 6.20
N ASP A 74 -18.87 -7.31 6.21
CA ASP A 74 -19.64 -7.68 7.42
C ASP A 74 -18.69 -8.04 8.58
N LEU A 75 -17.62 -8.79 8.30
CA LEU A 75 -16.61 -9.16 9.29
C LEU A 75 -15.85 -7.96 9.84
N ALA A 76 -15.47 -7.01 8.99
CA ALA A 76 -14.77 -5.80 9.39
C ALA A 76 -15.64 -4.98 10.34
N ALA A 77 -16.91 -4.78 10.01
CA ALA A 77 -17.88 -4.13 10.91
C ALA A 77 -18.02 -4.87 12.25
N GLY A 78 -18.11 -6.19 12.24
CA GLY A 78 -18.18 -7.02 13.45
C GLY A 78 -16.93 -6.93 14.32
N ILE A 79 -15.75 -7.03 13.71
CA ILE A 79 -14.45 -6.94 14.40
C ILE A 79 -14.25 -5.55 15.00
N TYR A 80 -14.64 -4.49 14.27
CA TYR A 80 -14.54 -3.13 14.76
C TYR A 80 -15.46 -2.87 15.97
N ARG A 81 -16.70 -3.40 15.96
CA ARG A 81 -17.58 -3.34 17.14
C ARG A 81 -16.94 -4.01 18.35
N LEU A 82 -16.36 -5.20 18.19
CA LEU A 82 -15.63 -5.87 19.28
C LEU A 82 -14.48 -5.01 19.83
N ALA A 83 -13.83 -4.17 19.02
CA ALA A 83 -12.77 -3.31 19.50
C ALA A 83 -13.22 -2.32 20.59
N THR A 84 -14.48 -1.89 20.54
CA THR A 84 -15.06 -0.97 21.52
C THR A 84 -15.49 -1.65 22.82
N GLU A 85 -15.70 -2.97 22.79
CA GLU A 85 -16.27 -3.74 23.90
C GLU A 85 -15.25 -4.67 24.57
N ASP A 86 -14.42 -5.33 23.77
CA ASP A 86 -13.47 -6.36 24.20
C ASP A 86 -12.27 -6.48 23.23
N CYS A 87 -11.16 -5.85 23.62
CA CYS A 87 -9.90 -5.86 22.88
C CYS A 87 -9.33 -7.28 22.68
N VAL A 88 -9.56 -8.20 23.63
CA VAL A 88 -9.07 -9.58 23.55
C VAL A 88 -9.92 -10.35 22.54
N ALA A 89 -11.25 -10.27 22.64
CA ALA A 89 -12.15 -10.95 21.70
C ALA A 89 -11.95 -10.47 20.25
N ARG A 90 -11.63 -9.19 20.04
CA ARG A 90 -11.21 -8.66 18.72
C ARG A 90 -9.97 -9.36 18.21
N LEU A 91 -8.90 -9.40 19.01
CA LEU A 91 -7.63 -10.02 18.59
C LEU A 91 -7.81 -11.52 18.31
N GLU A 92 -8.58 -12.22 19.14
CA GLU A 92 -8.92 -13.62 18.92
C GLU A 92 -9.69 -13.83 17.61
N ALA A 93 -10.68 -12.97 17.32
CA ALA A 93 -11.42 -13.05 16.06
C ALA A 93 -10.51 -12.86 14.85
N ILE A 94 -9.63 -11.85 14.88
CA ILE A 94 -8.68 -11.60 13.80
C ILE A 94 -7.75 -12.81 13.61
N VAL A 95 -7.20 -13.35 14.70
CA VAL A 95 -6.30 -14.50 14.65
C VAL A 95 -7.01 -15.75 14.14
N GLU A 96 -8.26 -15.99 14.54
CA GLU A 96 -9.04 -17.15 14.10
C GLU A 96 -9.38 -17.09 12.61
N ILE A 97 -9.70 -15.91 12.08
CA ILE A 97 -10.11 -15.74 10.67
C ILE A 97 -8.91 -15.58 9.74
N PHE A 98 -7.96 -14.73 10.12
CA PHE A 98 -6.88 -14.26 9.24
C PHE A 98 -5.49 -14.76 9.66
N GLY A 99 -5.39 -15.43 10.81
CA GLY A 99 -4.15 -15.94 11.36
C GLY A 99 -3.33 -14.91 12.14
N SER A 100 -2.40 -15.40 12.95
CA SER A 100 -1.64 -14.57 13.89
C SER A 100 -0.55 -13.69 13.25
N LYS A 101 -0.03 -14.09 12.08
CA LYS A 101 1.09 -13.39 11.42
C LYS A 101 0.73 -12.01 10.90
N ALA A 102 -0.51 -11.84 10.41
CA ALA A 102 -0.98 -10.62 9.76
C ALA A 102 -1.99 -9.84 10.63
N LYS A 103 -2.06 -10.14 11.93
CA LYS A 103 -3.14 -9.63 12.81
C LYS A 103 -3.20 -8.10 12.88
N TRP A 104 -2.04 -7.43 12.80
CA TRP A 104 -1.96 -5.98 12.89
C TRP A 104 -2.34 -5.34 11.56
N ASP A 105 -1.79 -5.86 10.45
CA ASP A 105 -2.15 -5.43 9.10
C ASP A 105 -3.67 -5.54 8.85
N VAL A 106 -4.28 -6.65 9.25
CA VAL A 106 -5.73 -6.86 9.14
C VAL A 106 -6.51 -5.85 9.98
N TRP A 107 -6.04 -5.55 11.20
CA TRP A 107 -6.69 -4.55 12.04
C TRP A 107 -6.65 -3.16 11.40
N GLU A 108 -5.51 -2.78 10.81
CA GLU A 108 -5.38 -1.49 10.09
C GLU A 108 -6.32 -1.41 8.89
N ILE A 109 -6.47 -2.49 8.13
CA ILE A 109 -7.43 -2.56 7.01
C ILE A 109 -8.87 -2.41 7.53
N VAL A 110 -9.22 -3.09 8.63
CA VAL A 110 -10.56 -3.00 9.24
C VAL A 110 -10.86 -1.58 9.71
N VAL A 111 -9.92 -0.92 10.38
CA VAL A 111 -10.07 0.47 10.82
C VAL A 111 -10.25 1.39 9.61
N ALA A 112 -9.38 1.28 8.61
CA ALA A 112 -9.43 2.11 7.42
C ALA A 112 -10.75 1.93 6.63
N TYR A 113 -11.28 0.70 6.57
CA TYR A 113 -12.60 0.44 6.00
C TYR A 113 -13.72 1.17 6.77
N MET A 114 -13.70 1.10 8.09
CA MET A 114 -14.75 1.71 8.92
C MET A 114 -14.68 3.24 8.95
N GLU A 115 -13.49 3.80 8.79
CA GLU A 115 -13.24 5.25 8.72
C GLU A 115 -13.40 5.81 7.29
N GLU A 116 -13.51 4.97 6.25
CA GLU A 116 -13.67 5.38 4.84
C GLU A 116 -14.78 6.43 4.60
N PRO A 117 -15.96 6.37 5.26
CA PRO A 117 -16.99 7.41 5.10
C PRO A 117 -16.54 8.81 5.52
N GLU A 118 -15.59 8.90 6.46
CA GLU A 118 -15.01 10.15 6.96
C GLU A 118 -13.79 10.60 6.14
N MET A 119 -13.20 9.70 5.34
CA MET A 119 -12.08 10.03 4.46
C MET A 119 -12.53 10.96 3.32
N PRO A 120 -11.70 11.96 2.93
CA PRO A 120 -11.92 12.74 1.72
C PRO A 120 -12.02 11.84 0.48
N GLU A 121 -12.91 12.18 -0.47
CA GLU A 121 -13.23 11.33 -1.62
C GLU A 121 -11.99 10.91 -2.45
N HIS A 122 -11.00 11.79 -2.59
CA HIS A 122 -9.76 11.50 -3.31
C HIS A 122 -8.87 10.45 -2.63
N PHE A 123 -9.06 10.21 -1.32
CA PHE A 123 -8.38 9.15 -0.57
C PHE A 123 -9.14 7.83 -0.53
N ARG A 124 -10.39 7.77 -1.04
CA ARG A 124 -11.21 6.55 -1.02
C ARG A 124 -10.87 5.55 -2.13
N ASN A 125 -9.99 5.91 -3.06
CA ASN A 125 -9.42 4.94 -3.98
C ASN A 125 -8.14 4.34 -3.37
N LEU A 126 -7.74 3.14 -3.82
CA LEU A 126 -6.57 2.46 -3.27
C LEU A 126 -5.30 3.32 -3.32
N GLN A 127 -5.07 4.05 -4.41
CA GLN A 127 -3.88 4.90 -4.53
C GLN A 127 -3.84 5.94 -3.41
N GLY A 128 -4.96 6.62 -3.17
CA GLY A 128 -5.10 7.60 -2.09
C GLY A 128 -4.91 6.96 -0.71
N ARG A 129 -5.48 5.78 -0.47
CA ARG A 129 -5.24 5.04 0.80
C ARG A 129 -3.78 4.67 1.01
N ILE A 130 -3.10 4.21 -0.03
CA ILE A 130 -1.67 3.90 0.01
C ILE A 130 -0.86 5.16 0.31
N ILE A 131 -1.19 6.28 -0.34
CA ILE A 131 -0.55 7.58 -0.11
C ILE A 131 -0.72 8.02 1.36
N ASP A 132 -1.93 7.94 1.91
CA ASP A 132 -2.21 8.26 3.32
C ASP A 132 -1.42 7.35 4.29
N ARG A 133 -1.33 6.05 4.00
CA ARG A 133 -0.52 5.11 4.79
C ARG A 133 0.97 5.46 4.76
N ILE A 134 1.48 5.94 3.64
CA ILE A 134 2.89 6.36 3.52
C ILE A 134 3.14 7.65 4.29
N GLU A 135 2.28 8.64 4.12
CA GLU A 135 2.35 9.92 4.83
C GLU A 135 2.28 9.72 6.35
N SER A 136 1.44 8.78 6.82
CA SER A 136 1.32 8.43 8.24
C SER A 136 2.36 7.43 8.76
N GLY A 137 3.29 6.96 7.91
CA GLY A 137 4.33 5.99 8.29
C GLY A 137 3.82 4.58 8.61
N ARG A 138 2.59 4.24 8.19
CA ARG A 138 1.92 2.95 8.41
C ARG A 138 1.91 2.05 7.17
N TRP A 139 2.72 2.36 6.17
CA TRP A 139 2.78 1.57 4.95
C TRP A 139 3.40 0.18 5.19
N ASN A 140 2.99 -0.81 4.40
CA ASN A 140 3.47 -2.19 4.51
C ASN A 140 4.07 -2.73 3.20
N ASP A 141 4.53 -3.97 3.20
CA ASP A 141 5.14 -4.60 2.02
C ASP A 141 4.17 -4.73 0.83
N ALA A 142 2.87 -4.86 1.08
CA ALA A 142 1.86 -4.93 0.02
C ALA A 142 1.66 -3.56 -0.65
N ASP A 143 1.64 -2.47 0.13
CA ASP A 143 1.62 -1.09 -0.39
C ASP A 143 2.83 -0.85 -1.29
N LEU A 144 4.02 -1.22 -0.81
CA LEU A 144 5.25 -1.06 -1.58
C LEU A 144 5.26 -1.93 -2.84
N ALA A 145 4.74 -3.17 -2.78
CA ALA A 145 4.62 -4.04 -3.94
C ALA A 145 3.66 -3.45 -4.99
N TRP A 146 2.54 -2.90 -4.55
CA TRP A 146 1.59 -2.22 -5.43
C TRP A 146 2.22 -1.02 -6.14
N ILE A 147 2.93 -0.16 -5.40
CA ILE A 147 3.62 1.00 -5.98
C ILE A 147 4.70 0.55 -6.96
N LYS A 148 5.48 -0.49 -6.64
CA LYS A 148 6.50 -1.03 -7.56
C LYS A 148 5.86 -1.53 -8.86
N LEU A 149 4.72 -2.22 -8.77
CA LEU A 149 3.99 -2.68 -9.94
C LEU A 149 3.51 -1.50 -10.78
N ARG A 150 2.84 -0.52 -10.17
CA ARG A 150 2.36 0.68 -10.88
C ARG A 150 3.49 1.50 -11.47
N ALA A 151 4.57 1.69 -10.73
CA ALA A 151 5.76 2.37 -11.23
C ALA A 151 6.36 1.61 -12.43
N ALA A 152 6.32 0.28 -12.45
CA ALA A 152 6.80 -0.50 -13.59
C ALA A 152 5.89 -0.41 -14.82
N GLU A 153 4.58 -0.28 -14.62
CA GLU A 153 3.56 -0.18 -15.68
C GLU A 153 3.42 1.23 -16.26
N GLN A 154 3.57 2.27 -15.42
CA GLN A 154 3.18 3.64 -15.75
C GLN A 154 4.38 4.55 -16.05
N VAL A 155 5.53 4.36 -15.39
CA VAL A 155 6.67 5.27 -15.51
C VAL A 155 7.41 5.05 -16.83
N THR A 156 7.56 6.13 -17.58
CA THR A 156 8.32 6.19 -18.83
C THR A 156 9.67 6.87 -18.66
N ASP A 157 10.54 6.75 -19.69
CA ASP A 157 11.82 7.46 -19.73
C ASP A 157 11.61 9.00 -19.73
N ASP A 158 10.48 9.49 -20.26
CA ASP A 158 10.11 10.91 -20.21
C ASP A 158 9.75 11.37 -18.79
N ASP A 159 9.10 10.53 -17.99
CA ASP A 159 8.73 10.87 -16.62
C ASP A 159 9.97 11.00 -15.74
N PHE A 160 10.98 10.15 -15.94
CA PHE A 160 12.30 10.34 -15.33
C PHE A 160 12.91 11.70 -15.70
N LEU A 161 12.83 12.10 -16.96
CA LEU A 161 13.41 13.36 -17.42
C LEU A 161 12.62 14.59 -16.96
N GLN A 162 11.40 14.42 -16.46
CA GLN A 162 10.56 15.50 -15.92
C GLN A 162 10.59 15.58 -14.39
N MET A 163 11.24 14.64 -13.71
CA MET A 163 11.42 14.71 -12.27
C MET A 163 12.10 16.03 -11.88
N MET A 164 11.59 16.65 -10.82
CA MET A 164 12.26 17.78 -10.20
C MET A 164 13.63 17.33 -9.65
N PRO A 165 14.68 18.15 -9.80
CA PRO A 165 15.93 17.92 -9.08
C PRO A 165 15.63 17.82 -7.58
N PHE A 166 16.41 17.00 -6.87
CA PHE A 166 16.18 16.81 -5.45
C PHE A 166 16.73 18.02 -4.68
N ASP A 167 15.85 18.81 -4.06
CA ASP A 167 16.25 19.97 -3.25
C ASP A 167 16.47 19.63 -1.77
N GLY A 168 16.15 18.40 -1.35
CA GLY A 168 16.31 17.93 0.03
C GLY A 168 15.62 18.83 1.07
N GLY A 169 14.58 19.58 0.67
CA GLY A 169 13.89 20.53 1.54
C GLY A 169 14.75 21.69 2.06
N LYS A 170 15.96 21.88 1.50
CA LYS A 170 16.80 23.03 1.80
C LYS A 170 16.71 23.99 0.63
N GLU A 171 16.20 25.19 0.89
CA GLU A 171 16.41 26.37 0.04
C GLU A 171 17.92 26.71 0.03
N GLY A 172 18.72 25.87 -0.63
CA GLY A 172 20.13 26.06 -0.92
C GLY A 172 20.35 26.00 -2.43
N ASP A 173 21.51 26.47 -2.89
CA ASP A 173 21.92 26.55 -4.30
C ASP A 173 22.10 25.16 -4.96
N VAL A 174 21.06 24.33 -5.00
CA VAL A 174 21.06 23.09 -5.76
C VAL A 174 20.98 23.45 -7.23
N ARG A 175 22.10 23.25 -7.93
CA ARG A 175 22.19 23.47 -9.37
C ARG A 175 22.37 22.15 -10.09
N GLU A 176 21.37 21.77 -10.88
CA GLU A 176 21.54 20.68 -11.82
C GLU A 176 22.57 21.04 -12.89
N LEU A 177 23.52 20.13 -13.12
CA LEU A 177 24.53 20.23 -14.16
C LEU A 177 24.19 19.37 -15.38
N ALA A 178 23.62 18.18 -15.15
CA ALA A 178 23.17 17.29 -16.19
C ALA A 178 22.19 16.24 -15.65
N ARG A 179 21.20 15.89 -16.48
CA ARG A 179 20.31 14.74 -16.27
C ARG A 179 20.39 13.78 -17.44
N LYS A 180 20.28 12.48 -17.16
CA LYS A 180 20.09 11.45 -18.18
C LYS A 180 19.44 10.21 -17.62
N VAL A 181 18.65 9.52 -18.44
CA VAL A 181 18.17 8.18 -18.14
C VAL A 181 19.25 7.18 -18.54
N VAL A 182 19.58 6.26 -17.64
CA VAL A 182 20.61 5.23 -17.84
C VAL A 182 20.11 3.87 -17.36
N ARG A 183 20.71 2.80 -17.88
CA ARG A 183 20.51 1.43 -17.41
C ARG A 183 21.83 0.92 -16.84
N GLY A 184 21.86 0.71 -15.54
CA GLY A 184 23.08 0.33 -14.80
C GLY A 184 23.49 -1.10 -15.08
N ARG A 185 24.79 -1.41 -15.03
CA ARG A 185 25.29 -2.80 -15.14
C ARG A 185 25.32 -3.55 -13.80
N LYS A 186 25.08 -2.83 -12.71
CA LYS A 186 25.04 -3.34 -11.34
C LYS A 186 23.87 -2.69 -10.61
N ASP A 187 23.54 -3.23 -9.45
CA ASP A 187 22.54 -2.65 -8.58
C ASP A 187 23.01 -1.28 -8.07
N HIS A 188 22.05 -0.38 -7.95
CA HIS A 188 22.21 0.95 -7.39
C HIS A 188 21.18 1.18 -6.28
N VAL A 189 21.35 2.24 -5.50
CA VAL A 189 20.35 2.65 -4.51
C VAL A 189 19.74 3.97 -4.98
N CYS A 190 18.41 4.03 -4.94
CA CYS A 190 17.66 5.24 -5.23
C CYS A 190 17.88 6.25 -4.11
N HIS A 191 18.36 7.45 -4.43
CA HIS A 191 18.55 8.52 -3.48
C HIS A 191 17.25 8.97 -2.82
N GLY A 192 16.17 9.09 -3.61
CA GLY A 192 14.86 9.52 -3.09
C GLY A 192 14.18 8.51 -2.16
N THR A 193 14.22 7.22 -2.46
CA THR A 193 13.45 6.20 -1.72
C THR A 193 14.29 5.26 -0.87
N GLY A 194 15.63 5.27 -1.00
CA GLY A 194 16.51 4.28 -0.39
C GLY A 194 16.37 2.86 -0.95
N LEU A 195 15.47 2.63 -1.91
CA LEU A 195 15.22 1.31 -2.50
C LEU A 195 16.31 0.94 -3.50
N VAL A 196 16.58 -0.36 -3.62
CA VAL A 196 17.46 -0.90 -4.65
C VAL A 196 16.86 -0.69 -6.04
N ILE A 197 17.68 -0.18 -6.94
CA ILE A 197 17.47 -0.13 -8.38
C ILE A 197 18.26 -1.31 -8.98
N PRO A 198 17.58 -2.38 -9.43
CA PRO A 198 18.26 -3.54 -9.98
C PRO A 198 19.09 -3.21 -11.22
N ALA A 199 20.13 -4.01 -11.47
CA ALA A 199 20.89 -3.96 -12.70
C ALA A 199 19.97 -4.10 -13.93
N GLY A 200 20.22 -3.31 -14.98
CA GLY A 200 19.43 -3.27 -16.20
C GLY A 200 18.20 -2.36 -16.17
N GLU A 201 17.69 -2.01 -14.98
CA GLU A 201 16.54 -1.13 -14.85
C GLU A 201 16.88 0.33 -15.21
N PRO A 202 15.99 1.03 -15.95
CA PRO A 202 16.16 2.45 -16.23
C PRO A 202 16.02 3.24 -14.92
N HIS A 203 16.89 4.23 -14.79
CA HIS A 203 16.85 5.20 -13.71
C HIS A 203 17.38 6.55 -14.18
N LEU A 204 16.92 7.60 -13.51
CA LEU A 204 17.47 8.93 -13.68
C LEU A 204 18.82 9.01 -12.97
N LEU A 205 19.82 9.52 -13.67
CA LEU A 205 21.10 9.92 -13.10
C LEU A 205 21.19 11.45 -13.19
N LEU A 206 21.21 12.10 -12.04
CA LEU A 206 21.45 13.54 -11.95
C LEU A 206 22.89 13.78 -11.53
N ARG A 207 23.48 14.82 -12.10
CA ARG A 207 24.74 15.42 -11.65
C ARG A 207 24.40 16.79 -11.15
N GLU A 208 24.66 17.04 -9.88
CA GLU A 208 24.17 18.22 -9.17
C GLU A 208 25.35 18.87 -8.43
N LEU A 209 25.27 20.19 -8.30
CA LEU A 209 26.10 20.94 -7.37
C LEU A 209 25.20 21.27 -6.17
N ILE A 210 25.54 20.75 -4.99
CA ILE A 210 24.79 20.97 -3.74
C ILE A 210 25.79 21.56 -2.74
N ASP A 211 25.49 22.74 -2.20
CA ASP A 211 26.37 23.45 -1.25
C ASP A 211 27.83 23.59 -1.74
N GLY A 212 28.02 23.75 -3.05
CA GLY A 212 29.34 23.89 -3.68
C GLY A 212 30.09 22.58 -3.96
N GLU A 213 29.50 21.43 -3.64
CA GLU A 213 30.07 20.11 -3.86
C GLU A 213 29.34 19.35 -4.98
N PHE A 214 30.07 18.49 -5.71
CA PHE A 214 29.52 17.72 -6.81
C PHE A 214 28.92 16.40 -6.32
N TYR A 215 27.61 16.25 -6.51
CA TYR A 215 26.87 15.04 -6.18
C TYR A 215 26.36 14.32 -7.43
N VAL A 216 26.19 13.01 -7.28
CA VAL A 216 25.57 12.15 -8.29
C VAL A 216 24.45 11.35 -7.64
N THR A 217 23.23 11.84 -7.78
CA THR A 217 22.02 11.18 -7.27
C THR A 217 21.41 10.28 -8.35
N ARG A 218 20.65 9.29 -7.90
CA ARG A 218 19.99 8.30 -8.76
C ARG A 218 18.55 8.14 -8.32
N HIS A 219 17.61 8.17 -9.25
CA HIS A 219 16.19 7.99 -8.96
C HIS A 219 15.62 6.85 -9.79
N GLY A 220 15.12 5.82 -9.10
CA GLY A 220 14.46 4.66 -9.70
C GLY A 220 12.98 4.93 -9.99
N ARG A 221 12.31 3.95 -10.61
CA ARG A 221 10.92 4.08 -11.05
C ARG A 221 9.96 4.49 -9.93
N VAL A 222 10.13 3.96 -8.71
CA VAL A 222 9.26 4.32 -7.57
C VAL A 222 9.35 5.82 -7.26
N ALA A 223 10.55 6.40 -7.23
CA ALA A 223 10.72 7.84 -7.00
C ALA A 223 10.10 8.67 -8.14
N ALA A 224 10.28 8.23 -9.39
CA ALA A 224 9.65 8.88 -10.53
C ALA A 224 8.12 8.80 -10.48
N TRP A 225 7.58 7.68 -9.99
CA TRP A 225 6.14 7.49 -9.83
C TRP A 225 5.54 8.48 -8.82
N PHE A 226 6.18 8.69 -7.67
CA PHE A 226 5.73 9.70 -6.71
C PHE A 226 5.69 11.10 -7.31
N SER A 227 6.73 11.46 -8.08
CA SER A 227 6.82 12.77 -8.72
C SER A 227 5.83 12.97 -9.86
N ALA A 228 5.57 11.95 -10.68
CA ALA A 228 4.81 12.09 -11.92
C ALA A 228 3.33 11.66 -11.82
N HIS A 229 3.02 10.74 -10.90
CA HIS A 229 1.70 10.09 -10.81
C HIS A 229 1.02 10.23 -9.45
N ALA A 230 1.79 10.42 -8.37
CA ALA A 230 1.22 10.70 -7.04
C ALA A 230 1.13 12.20 -6.71
N ASP A 231 1.82 13.06 -7.49
CA ASP A 231 1.96 14.51 -7.22
C ASP A 231 2.45 14.80 -5.78
N ALA A 232 3.28 13.89 -5.25
CA ALA A 232 3.77 13.91 -3.87
C ALA A 232 5.23 13.43 -3.82
N PRO A 233 6.18 14.14 -4.46
CA PRO A 233 7.58 13.74 -4.55
C PRO A 233 8.26 13.57 -3.18
N GLU A 234 7.85 14.34 -2.18
CA GLU A 234 8.35 14.29 -0.79
C GLU A 234 8.05 12.94 -0.11
N LEU A 235 6.94 12.29 -0.45
CA LEU A 235 6.58 11.00 0.14
C LEU A 235 7.51 9.87 -0.30
N ALA A 236 8.25 10.04 -1.39
CA ALA A 236 9.27 9.09 -1.79
C ALA A 236 10.31 8.87 -0.68
N GLU A 237 10.62 9.92 0.10
CA GLU A 237 11.59 9.85 1.19
C GLU A 237 11.10 9.06 2.40
N MET A 238 9.79 9.00 2.62
CA MET A 238 9.18 8.20 3.69
C MET A 238 9.39 6.69 3.50
N LEU A 239 9.82 6.27 2.30
CA LEU A 239 10.21 4.88 2.02
C LEU A 239 11.67 4.57 2.39
N LYS A 240 12.50 5.60 2.67
CA LYS A 240 13.84 5.36 3.19
C LYS A 240 13.68 4.68 4.54
N ARG A 241 14.23 3.48 4.69
CA ARG A 241 14.43 2.91 6.02
C ARG A 241 15.31 3.88 6.80
N ASP A 242 14.95 4.19 8.03
CA ASP A 242 15.79 4.97 8.95
C ASP A 242 17.23 4.51 8.74
N GLU A 243 18.12 5.44 8.38
CA GLU A 243 19.54 5.14 8.34
C GLU A 243 19.86 4.60 9.74
N GLN A 244 20.21 3.31 9.81
CA GLN A 244 20.77 2.77 11.05
C GLN A 244 21.84 3.78 11.46
N PRO A 245 21.80 4.35 12.68
CA PRO A 245 22.80 5.32 13.09
C PRO A 245 24.13 4.67 12.77
N LEU A 246 24.92 5.32 11.92
CA LEU A 246 26.27 4.91 11.55
C LEU A 246 26.88 4.40 12.84
N ALA A 247 27.01 3.07 12.96
CA ALA A 247 27.63 2.47 14.13
C ALA A 247 28.98 3.16 14.16
N ALA A 248 29.15 4.03 15.16
CA ALA A 248 30.29 4.91 15.24
C ALA A 248 31.51 4.02 15.09
N ALA A 249 32.22 4.19 13.98
CA ALA A 249 33.51 3.57 13.79
C ALA A 249 34.42 4.16 14.88
N ALA A 250 34.50 3.46 16.01
CA ALA A 250 35.48 3.63 17.07
C ALA A 250 35.55 2.33 17.88
#